data_AF-V5I6Z3-F1
#
_entry.id   AF-V5I6Z3-F1
#
_cell.length_a   1.000
_cell.length_b   1.000
_cell.length_c   1.000
_cell.angle_alpha   90.00
_cell.angle_beta   90.00
_cell.angle_gamma   90.00
#
_symmetry.space_group_name_H-M   'P 1'
#
loop_
_entity.id
_entity.type
_entity.pdbx_description
1 polymer ?
#
loop_
_entity_poly.entity_id
_entity_poly.type
_entity_poly.pdbx_seq_one_letter_code
_entity_poly.pdbx_strand_id
1 'polypeptide(L)'
;QESFNHINCVYRDWLEIELQNLSASPANVPLSTKCVTPPRVLIDQDDMYNEIFQKLDCEKDLRKIECLLIAYMTSLSEYSIPPQHNLNELLITNLAQQKKFTALQQLLQYGVISNTKPLACLLLSLGNMHPSALQMALDMLARIGAKEEIQEILLSEDQIVSALKIAEDSANPRKFLSAASKSGNHTLLH
;
A
#
# COMPACT_ATOMS: atom_id res chain seq x y z
N GLN A 1 4.66 -14.85 16.32
CA GLN A 1 4.93 -13.42 16.60
C GLN A 1 6.34 -13.21 17.15
N GLU A 2 6.70 -13.83 18.29
CA GLU A 2 8.03 -13.61 18.92
C GLU A 2 9.22 -13.81 17.97
N SER A 3 9.20 -14.84 17.12
CA SER A 3 10.27 -15.07 16.14
C SER A 3 10.43 -13.92 15.13
N PHE A 4 9.31 -13.34 14.65
CA PHE A 4 9.36 -12.18 13.75
C PHE A 4 9.87 -10.94 14.46
N ASN A 5 9.50 -10.75 15.74
CA ASN A 5 9.98 -9.63 16.53
C ASN A 5 11.50 -9.69 16.71
N HIS A 6 12.06 -10.88 16.94
CA HIS A 6 13.51 -11.03 17.02
C HIS A 6 14.22 -10.70 15.69
N ILE A 7 13.68 -11.18 14.57
CA ILE A 7 14.22 -10.89 13.23
C ILE A 7 14.16 -9.38 12.94
N ASN A 8 12.98 -8.78 13.12
CA ASN A 8 12.75 -7.38 12.79
C ASN A 8 13.49 -6.42 13.73
N CYS A 9 13.78 -6.83 14.98
CA CYS A 9 14.64 -6.08 15.88
C CYS A 9 16.07 -5.94 15.31
N VAL A 10 16.68 -7.06 14.89
CA VAL A 10 18.02 -7.06 14.29
C VAL A 10 18.03 -6.32 12.95
N TYR A 11 16.97 -6.50 12.15
CA TYR A 11 16.83 -5.79 10.88
C TYR A 11 16.69 -4.27 11.07
N ARG A 12 15.90 -3.82 12.06
CA ARG A 12 15.75 -2.40 12.43
C ARG A 12 17.09 -1.77 12.80
N ASP A 13 17.84 -2.41 13.69
CA ASP A 13 19.16 -1.92 14.13
C ASP A 13 20.11 -1.76 12.94
N TRP A 14 20.08 -2.71 12.00
CA TRP A 14 20.90 -2.65 10.80
C TRP A 14 20.45 -1.53 9.83
N LEU A 15 19.15 -1.36 9.61
CA LEU A 15 18.60 -0.28 8.78
C LEU A 15 18.99 1.11 9.31
N GLU A 16 18.97 1.32 10.63
CA GLU A 16 19.37 2.60 11.23
C GLU A 16 20.86 2.89 11.02
N ILE A 17 21.72 1.87 11.15
CA ILE A 17 23.16 1.98 10.87
C ILE A 17 23.40 2.33 9.40
N GLU A 18 22.72 1.64 8.47
CA GLU A 18 22.87 1.87 7.04
C GLU A 18 22.44 3.29 6.66
N LEU A 19 21.31 3.77 7.21
CA LEU A 19 20.83 5.14 7.00
C LEU A 19 21.81 6.19 7.55
N GLN A 20 22.42 5.91 8.72
CA GLN A 20 23.43 6.78 9.31
C GLN A 20 24.70 6.84 8.45
N ASN A 21 25.13 5.72 7.87
CA ASN A 21 26.28 5.67 6.98
C ASN A 21 26.05 6.47 5.68
N LEU A 22 24.85 6.38 5.11
CA LEU A 22 24.49 7.12 3.89
C LEU A 22 24.34 8.63 4.13
N SER A 23 23.98 9.05 5.35
CA SER A 23 23.82 10.46 5.72
C SER A 23 25.11 11.14 6.22
N ALA A 24 26.19 10.40 6.43
CA ALA A 24 27.45 10.92 6.96
C ALA A 24 28.41 11.46 5.87
N SER A 25 28.32 12.77 5.57
CA SER A 25 29.48 13.60 5.20
C SER A 25 29.15 15.10 5.47
N PRO A 26 30.02 15.87 6.16
CA PRO A 26 31.41 16.07 5.75
C PRO A 26 32.50 15.87 6.82
N ALA A 27 33.74 15.84 6.32
CA ALA A 27 35.02 15.70 7.02
C ALA A 27 35.28 16.80 8.06
N ASN A 28 35.38 16.44 9.36
CA ASN A 28 36.27 17.07 10.37
C ASN A 28 35.98 16.67 11.83
N VAL A 29 35.06 15.73 12.09
CA VAL A 29 34.90 15.18 13.45
C VAL A 29 35.55 13.79 13.48
N PRO A 30 36.37 13.44 14.50
CA PRO A 30 36.81 12.07 14.67
C PRO A 30 35.57 11.21 14.84
N LEU A 31 35.23 10.43 13.81
CA LEU A 31 34.13 9.49 13.89
C LEU A 31 34.47 8.52 15.02
N SER A 32 33.64 8.50 16.05
CA SER A 32 33.54 7.34 16.94
C SER A 32 32.96 6.20 16.10
N THR A 33 33.81 5.60 15.26
CA THR A 33 33.50 4.42 14.48
C THR A 33 33.33 3.28 15.46
N LYS A 34 32.10 3.07 15.95
CA LYS A 34 31.65 1.71 16.18
C LYS A 34 31.64 1.06 14.80
N CYS A 35 32.76 0.43 14.44
CA CYS A 35 32.86 -0.43 13.27
C CYS A 35 31.96 -1.64 13.56
N VAL A 36 30.67 -1.51 13.27
CA VAL A 36 29.70 -2.58 13.52
C VAL A 36 29.85 -3.56 12.36
N THR A 37 30.42 -4.73 12.65
CA THR A 37 30.42 -5.84 11.71
C THR A 37 28.98 -6.19 11.34
N PRO A 38 28.67 -6.43 10.06
CA PRO A 38 27.34 -6.89 9.67
C PRO A 38 26.97 -8.14 10.48
N PRO A 39 25.70 -8.26 10.91
CA PRO A 39 25.25 -9.46 11.62
C PRO A 39 25.56 -10.70 10.78
N ARG A 40 25.89 -11.82 11.44
CA ARG A 40 26.27 -13.08 10.77
C ARG A 40 25.19 -13.57 9.78
N VAL A 41 23.94 -13.29 10.09
CA VAL A 41 22.78 -13.54 9.23
C VAL A 41 21.87 -12.33 9.39
N LEU A 42 21.59 -11.66 8.28
CA LEU A 42 20.54 -10.65 8.17
C LEU A 42 19.41 -11.30 7.37
N ILE A 43 18.20 -11.25 7.89
CA ILE A 43 17.01 -11.67 7.16
C ILE A 43 16.22 -10.40 6.88
N ASP A 44 16.13 -10.02 5.62
CA ASP A 44 15.36 -8.84 5.21
C ASP A 44 13.93 -9.21 4.77
N GLN A 45 13.18 -8.21 4.30
CA GLN A 45 11.80 -8.41 3.85
C GLN A 45 11.72 -9.23 2.56
N ASP A 46 12.73 -9.17 1.69
CA ASP A 46 12.78 -9.92 0.43
C ASP A 46 13.10 -11.40 0.72
N ASP A 47 14.00 -11.69 1.66
CA ASP A 47 14.27 -13.04 2.16
C ASP A 47 12.98 -13.67 2.72
N MET A 48 12.25 -12.93 3.57
CA MET A 48 10.97 -13.38 4.12
C MET A 48 9.95 -13.66 3.01
N TYR A 49 9.88 -12.80 1.99
CA TYR A 49 8.99 -13.00 0.86
C TYR A 49 9.34 -14.25 0.05
N ASN A 50 10.58 -14.39 -0.40
CA ASN A 50 11.01 -15.45 -1.30
C ASN A 50 11.14 -16.82 -0.60
N GLU A 51 11.66 -16.84 0.62
CA GLU A 51 11.99 -18.09 1.31
C GLU A 51 10.85 -18.67 2.14
N ILE A 52 9.87 -17.85 2.52
CA ILE A 52 8.72 -18.27 3.34
C ILE A 52 7.42 -18.10 2.57
N PHE A 53 7.05 -16.88 2.21
CA PHE A 53 5.73 -16.62 1.67
C PHE A 53 5.52 -17.21 0.27
N GLN A 54 6.52 -17.14 -0.61
CA GLN A 54 6.46 -17.68 -1.97
C GLN A 54 6.44 -19.22 -2.02
N LYS A 55 6.97 -19.89 -0.98
CA LYS A 55 6.97 -21.36 -0.90
C LYS A 55 5.65 -21.95 -0.43
N LEU A 56 4.75 -21.13 0.09
CA LEU A 56 3.40 -21.56 0.49
C LEU A 56 2.50 -21.64 -0.75
N ASP A 57 1.64 -22.66 -0.78
CA ASP A 57 0.68 -22.84 -1.87
C ASP A 57 -0.42 -21.76 -1.73
N CYS A 58 -0.47 -20.82 -2.67
CA CYS A 58 -1.40 -19.69 -2.63
C CYS A 58 -2.86 -20.10 -2.73
N GLU A 59 -3.19 -21.32 -3.19
CA GLU A 59 -4.57 -21.82 -3.23
C GLU A 59 -4.93 -22.65 -2.00
N LYS A 60 -3.99 -23.48 -1.52
CA LYS A 60 -4.27 -24.41 -0.40
C LYS A 60 -4.04 -23.82 0.97
N ASP A 61 -3.08 -22.90 1.10
CA ASP A 61 -2.61 -22.37 2.37
C ASP A 61 -3.08 -20.93 2.65
N LEU A 62 -4.14 -20.45 1.98
CA LEU A 62 -4.68 -19.09 2.11
C LEU A 62 -4.78 -18.60 3.57
N ARG A 63 -5.37 -19.40 4.46
CA ARG A 63 -5.52 -19.06 5.89
C ARG A 63 -4.20 -19.01 6.65
N LYS A 64 -3.23 -19.85 6.29
CA LYS A 64 -1.89 -19.84 6.90
C LYS A 64 -1.12 -18.61 6.44
N ILE A 65 -1.17 -18.32 5.13
CA ILE A 65 -0.55 -17.13 4.52
C ILE A 65 -1.10 -15.86 5.19
N GLU A 66 -2.43 -15.74 5.32
CA GLU A 66 -3.07 -14.63 6.03
C GLU A 66 -2.54 -14.47 7.46
N CYS A 67 -2.57 -15.55 8.25
CA CYS A 67 -2.13 -15.52 9.64
C CYS A 67 -0.64 -15.12 9.77
N LEU A 68 0.22 -15.69 8.92
CA LEU A 68 1.65 -15.39 8.90
C LEU A 68 1.93 -13.96 8.42
N LEU A 69 1.23 -13.49 7.38
CA LEU A 69 1.38 -12.12 6.88
C LEU A 69 0.92 -11.10 7.90
N ILE A 70 -0.26 -11.28 8.52
CA ILE A 70 -0.74 -10.36 9.54
C ILE A 70 0.24 -10.31 10.72
N ALA A 71 0.69 -11.46 11.21
CA ALA A 71 1.70 -11.54 12.27
C ALA A 71 2.99 -10.79 11.88
N TYR A 72 3.49 -11.02 10.67
CA TYR A 72 4.70 -10.37 10.18
C TYR A 72 4.53 -8.86 9.98
N MET A 73 3.44 -8.41 9.35
CA MET A 73 3.11 -6.99 9.16
C MET A 73 2.94 -6.25 10.49
N THR A 74 2.27 -6.86 11.47
CA THR A 74 2.16 -6.31 12.82
C THR A 74 3.53 -6.18 13.46
N SER A 75 4.40 -7.18 13.31
CA SER A 75 5.78 -7.10 13.79
C SER A 75 6.55 -5.95 13.11
N LEU A 76 6.47 -5.81 11.79
CA LEU A 76 7.09 -4.68 11.08
C LEU A 76 6.58 -3.34 11.62
N SER A 77 5.27 -3.22 11.85
CA SER A 77 4.67 -2.01 12.43
C SER A 77 5.16 -1.72 13.85
N GLU A 78 5.29 -2.74 14.72
CA GLU A 78 5.85 -2.59 16.08
C GLU A 78 7.27 -2.01 16.05
N TYR A 79 8.08 -2.47 15.10
CA TYR A 79 9.43 -1.97 14.87
C TYR A 79 9.47 -0.80 13.87
N SER A 80 8.35 -0.14 13.56
CA SER A 80 8.29 1.02 12.65
C SER A 80 8.99 0.82 11.29
N ILE A 81 9.04 -0.41 10.80
CA ILE A 81 9.60 -0.75 9.51
C ILE A 81 8.47 -0.70 8.47
N PRO A 82 8.58 0.13 7.42
CA PRO A 82 7.54 0.17 6.39
C PRO A 82 7.55 -1.14 5.59
N PRO A 83 6.38 -1.79 5.40
CA PRO A 83 6.30 -3.01 4.62
C PRO A 83 6.54 -2.73 3.13
N GLN A 84 7.35 -3.57 2.49
CA GLN A 84 7.64 -3.51 1.07
C GLN A 84 6.40 -3.78 0.20
N HIS A 85 6.43 -3.33 -1.05
CA HIS A 85 5.31 -3.42 -1.98
C HIS A 85 4.80 -4.86 -2.16
N ASN A 86 5.71 -5.82 -2.35
CA ASN A 86 5.37 -7.23 -2.61
C ASN A 86 4.57 -7.86 -1.46
N LEU A 87 4.89 -7.50 -0.21
CA LEU A 87 4.18 -7.96 0.98
C LEU A 87 2.78 -7.35 1.08
N ASN A 88 2.65 -6.06 0.78
CA ASN A 88 1.36 -5.38 0.71
C ASN A 88 0.46 -6.00 -0.36
N GLU A 89 0.99 -6.21 -1.57
CA GLU A 89 0.28 -6.84 -2.68
C GLU A 89 -0.17 -8.26 -2.33
N LEU A 90 0.72 -9.07 -1.74
CA LEU A 90 0.38 -10.44 -1.33
C LEU A 90 -0.75 -10.46 -0.28
N LEU A 91 -0.73 -9.54 0.68
CA LEU A 91 -1.78 -9.46 1.69
C LEU A 91 -3.13 -9.05 1.08
N ILE A 92 -3.12 -8.05 0.19
CA ILE A 92 -4.33 -7.60 -0.51
C ILE A 92 -4.92 -8.73 -1.36
N THR A 93 -4.10 -9.38 -2.18
CA THR A 93 -4.54 -10.45 -3.08
C THR A 93 -5.05 -11.66 -2.31
N ASN A 94 -4.38 -12.05 -1.22
CA ASN A 94 -4.82 -13.14 -0.35
C ASN A 94 -6.18 -12.86 0.32
N LEU A 95 -6.39 -11.67 0.87
CA LEU A 95 -7.66 -11.29 1.48
C LEU A 95 -8.79 -11.16 0.44
N ALA A 96 -8.48 -10.66 -0.75
CA ALA A 96 -9.43 -10.55 -1.86
C ALA A 96 -9.89 -11.94 -2.36
N GLN A 97 -8.97 -12.89 -2.50
CA GLN A 97 -9.27 -14.29 -2.84
C GLN A 97 -10.21 -14.93 -1.80
N GLN A 98 -10.01 -14.62 -0.52
CA GLN A 98 -10.89 -15.07 0.56
C GLN A 98 -12.18 -14.23 0.72
N LYS A 99 -12.39 -13.20 -0.12
CA LYS A 99 -13.52 -12.24 -0.04
C LYS A 99 -13.61 -11.50 1.31
N LYS A 100 -12.49 -11.32 2.01
CA LYS A 100 -12.41 -10.67 3.33
C LYS A 100 -12.21 -9.15 3.21
N PHE A 101 -13.09 -8.48 2.46
CA PHE A 101 -12.98 -7.04 2.19
C PHE A 101 -13.09 -6.17 3.45
N THR A 102 -13.87 -6.59 4.45
CA THR A 102 -13.95 -5.87 5.74
C THR A 102 -12.62 -5.85 6.48
N ALA A 103 -11.91 -6.99 6.52
CA ALA A 103 -10.60 -7.08 7.15
C ALA A 103 -9.56 -6.24 6.39
N LEU A 104 -9.60 -6.30 5.06
CA LEU A 104 -8.76 -5.46 4.21
C LEU A 104 -8.98 -3.97 4.46
N GLN A 105 -10.24 -3.54 4.59
CA GLN A 105 -10.57 -2.14 4.91
C GLN A 105 -10.00 -1.71 6.27
N GLN A 106 -10.08 -2.57 7.29
CA GLN A 106 -9.49 -2.29 8.60
C GLN A 106 -7.97 -2.14 8.51
N LEU A 107 -7.27 -3.03 7.82
CA LEU A 107 -5.81 -2.98 7.68
C LEU A 107 -5.34 -1.69 6.97
N LEU A 108 -6.09 -1.21 5.98
CA LEU A 108 -5.86 0.07 5.34
C LEU A 108 -6.11 1.26 6.28
N GLN A 109 -7.19 1.21 7.07
CA GLN A 109 -7.54 2.27 8.01
C GLN A 109 -6.53 2.41 9.14
N TYR A 110 -5.98 1.29 9.64
CA TYR A 110 -4.94 1.28 10.67
C TYR A 110 -3.52 1.56 10.12
N GLY A 111 -3.37 1.78 8.81
CA GLY A 111 -2.08 2.11 8.21
C GLY A 111 -1.08 0.95 8.17
N VAL A 112 -1.56 -0.29 8.32
CA VAL A 112 -0.71 -1.50 8.20
C VAL A 112 -0.24 -1.67 6.76
N ILE A 113 -1.12 -1.35 5.80
CA ILE A 113 -0.79 -1.37 4.37
C ILE A 113 -0.38 0.03 3.93
N SER A 114 0.73 0.11 3.20
CA SER A 114 1.24 1.40 2.69
C SER A 114 0.32 1.99 1.62
N ASN A 115 0.06 3.29 1.68
CA ASN A 115 -0.72 3.97 0.64
C ASN A 115 0.18 4.29 -0.56
N THR A 116 -0.06 3.66 -1.72
CA THR A 116 0.72 3.91 -2.95
C THR A 116 -0.18 3.83 -4.18
N LYS A 117 0.19 4.51 -5.28
CA LYS A 117 -0.57 4.45 -6.54
C LYS A 117 -0.73 3.02 -7.09
N PRO A 118 0.31 2.17 -7.14
CA PRO A 118 0.17 0.80 -7.63
C PRO A 118 -0.84 -0.03 -6.82
N LEU A 119 -0.85 0.10 -5.49
CA LEU A 119 -1.80 -0.62 -4.64
C LEU A 119 -3.23 -0.09 -4.78
N ALA A 120 -3.41 1.21 -5.03
CA ALA A 120 -4.72 1.75 -5.37
C ALA A 120 -5.23 1.17 -6.69
N CYS A 121 -4.39 1.09 -7.73
CA CYS A 121 -4.74 0.45 -9.00
C CYS A 121 -5.10 -1.03 -8.83
N LEU A 122 -4.37 -1.75 -7.97
CA LEU A 122 -4.72 -3.12 -7.61
C LEU A 122 -6.12 -3.20 -7.01
N LEU A 123 -6.45 -2.33 -6.05
CA LEU A 123 -7.79 -2.26 -5.44
C LEU A 123 -8.89 -1.90 -6.47
N LEU A 124 -8.60 -1.02 -7.43
CA LEU A 124 -9.53 -0.71 -8.53
C LEU A 124 -9.81 -1.94 -9.39
N SER A 125 -8.78 -2.73 -9.72
CA SER A 125 -8.95 -3.97 -10.49
C SER A 125 -9.83 -5.00 -9.76
N LEU A 126 -9.86 -4.94 -8.43
CA LEU A 126 -10.73 -5.76 -7.57
C LEU A 126 -12.15 -5.17 -7.41
N GLY A 127 -12.41 -3.96 -7.92
CA GLY A 127 -13.70 -3.25 -7.80
C GLY A 127 -14.90 -4.06 -8.31
N ASN A 128 -14.70 -4.84 -9.37
CA ASN A 128 -15.74 -5.73 -9.93
C ASN A 128 -16.14 -6.87 -8.97
N MET A 129 -15.27 -7.22 -8.00
CA MET A 129 -15.56 -8.28 -7.04
C MET A 129 -16.37 -7.77 -5.84
N HIS A 130 -16.14 -6.52 -5.41
CA HIS A 130 -16.85 -5.93 -4.29
C HIS A 130 -16.80 -4.39 -4.36
N PRO A 131 -17.94 -3.68 -4.21
CA PRO A 131 -17.99 -2.22 -4.32
C PRO A 131 -17.11 -1.50 -3.29
N SER A 132 -16.86 -2.11 -2.13
CA SER A 132 -15.91 -1.56 -1.15
C SER A 132 -14.48 -1.46 -1.66
N ALA A 133 -14.06 -2.30 -2.63
CA ALA A 133 -12.71 -2.23 -3.19
C ALA A 133 -12.47 -0.93 -3.96
N LEU A 134 -13.47 -0.49 -4.73
CA LEU A 134 -13.44 0.82 -5.40
C LEU A 134 -13.32 1.96 -4.38
N GLN A 135 -14.13 1.94 -3.33
CA GLN A 135 -14.07 2.96 -2.27
C GLN A 135 -12.72 2.96 -1.54
N MET A 136 -12.17 1.78 -1.21
CA MET A 136 -10.85 1.66 -0.60
C MET A 136 -9.74 2.22 -1.50
N ALA A 137 -9.83 2.00 -2.82
CA ALA A 137 -8.88 2.57 -3.77
C ALA A 137 -8.97 4.10 -3.82
N LEU A 138 -10.18 4.66 -3.93
CA LEU A 138 -10.42 6.10 -3.93
C LEU A 138 -9.94 6.75 -2.63
N ASP A 139 -10.21 6.14 -1.48
CA ASP A 139 -9.74 6.59 -0.18
C ASP A 139 -8.20 6.59 -0.10
N MET A 140 -7.55 5.55 -0.64
CA MET A 140 -6.09 5.47 -0.71
C MET A 140 -5.51 6.57 -1.60
N LEU A 141 -6.09 6.79 -2.80
CA LEU A 141 -5.68 7.86 -3.71
C LEU A 141 -5.86 9.25 -3.08
N ALA A 142 -6.95 9.46 -2.34
CA ALA A 142 -7.22 10.71 -1.64
C ALA A 142 -6.16 10.98 -0.56
N ARG A 143 -5.77 9.95 0.20
CA ARG A 143 -4.71 10.05 1.22
C ARG A 143 -3.34 10.41 0.65
N ILE A 144 -3.00 9.95 -0.56
CA ILE A 144 -1.73 10.31 -1.23
C ILE A 144 -1.82 11.59 -2.07
N GLY A 145 -2.98 12.25 -2.13
CA GLY A 145 -3.19 13.48 -2.90
C GLY A 145 -3.30 13.29 -4.42
N ALA A 146 -3.62 12.09 -4.90
CA ALA A 146 -3.75 11.75 -6.32
C ALA A 146 -5.11 12.20 -6.90
N LYS A 147 -5.36 13.52 -6.90
CA LYS A 147 -6.65 14.11 -7.31
C LYS A 147 -6.98 13.86 -8.79
N GLU A 148 -5.97 13.89 -9.66
CA GLU A 148 -6.13 13.69 -11.11
C GLU A 148 -6.61 12.28 -11.42
N GLU A 149 -5.98 11.27 -10.82
CA GLU A 149 -6.39 9.86 -10.99
C GLU A 149 -7.79 9.61 -10.45
N ILE A 150 -8.12 10.18 -9.28
CA ILE A 150 -9.48 10.10 -8.72
C ILE A 150 -10.51 10.68 -9.69
N GLN A 151 -10.23 11.84 -10.26
CA GLN A 151 -11.11 12.50 -11.21
C GLN A 151 -11.35 11.62 -12.45
N GLU A 152 -10.30 11.00 -13.00
CA GLU A 152 -10.43 10.11 -14.16
C GLU A 152 -11.27 8.88 -13.85
N ILE A 153 -11.09 8.27 -12.67
CA ILE A 153 -11.88 7.13 -12.22
C ILE A 153 -13.35 7.52 -12.06
N LEU A 154 -13.65 8.64 -11.39
CA LEU A 154 -15.03 9.10 -11.19
C LEU A 154 -15.72 9.46 -12.51
N LEU A 155 -14.99 10.00 -13.49
CA LEU A 155 -15.52 10.23 -14.84
C LEU A 155 -15.83 8.93 -15.57
N SER A 156 -15.04 7.88 -15.35
CA SER A 156 -15.29 6.56 -15.95
C SER A 156 -16.50 5.84 -15.35
N GLU A 157 -16.82 6.12 -14.09
CA GLU A 157 -17.99 5.59 -13.35
C GLU A 157 -19.24 6.48 -13.48
N ASP A 158 -19.27 7.41 -14.45
CA ASP A 158 -20.34 8.39 -14.69
C ASP A 158 -20.66 9.30 -13.48
N GLN A 159 -19.78 9.39 -12.48
CA GLN A 159 -19.92 10.25 -11.30
C GLN A 159 -19.41 11.67 -11.54
N ILE A 160 -20.03 12.35 -12.49
CA ILE A 160 -19.58 13.65 -13.03
C ILE A 160 -19.59 14.74 -11.94
N VAL A 161 -20.60 14.77 -11.07
CA VAL A 161 -20.71 15.76 -9.99
C VAL A 161 -19.60 15.57 -8.95
N SER A 162 -19.32 14.32 -8.57
CA SER A 162 -18.23 13.98 -7.66
C SER A 162 -16.88 14.36 -8.25
N ALA A 163 -16.66 14.05 -9.54
CA ALA A 163 -15.45 14.42 -10.26
C ALA A 163 -15.26 15.95 -10.35
N LEU A 164 -16.34 16.71 -10.57
CA LEU A 164 -16.29 18.17 -10.65
C LEU A 164 -15.95 18.79 -9.29
N LYS A 165 -16.51 18.24 -8.21
CA LYS A 165 -16.22 18.68 -6.84
C LYS A 165 -14.75 18.50 -6.47
N ILE A 166 -14.08 17.47 -6.98
CA ILE A 166 -12.65 17.21 -6.72
C ILE A 166 -11.75 18.07 -7.59
N ALA A 167 -12.20 18.39 -8.81
CA ALA A 167 -11.43 19.18 -9.76
C ALA A 167 -11.35 20.68 -9.37
N GLU A 168 -12.30 21.20 -8.59
CA GLU A 168 -12.39 22.60 -8.16
C GLU A 168 -12.02 23.56 -9.33
N ASP A 169 -10.90 24.26 -9.25
CA ASP A 169 -10.43 25.25 -10.26
C ASP A 169 -9.66 24.64 -11.45
N SER A 170 -9.29 23.36 -11.38
CA SER A 170 -8.53 22.64 -12.42
C SER A 170 -9.40 21.88 -13.42
N ALA A 171 -10.73 22.02 -13.30
CA ALA A 171 -11.69 21.30 -14.11
C ALA A 171 -11.56 21.66 -15.61
N ASN A 172 -11.17 20.69 -16.45
CA ASN A 172 -11.21 20.87 -17.90
C ASN A 172 -12.66 20.73 -18.40
N PRO A 173 -13.36 21.84 -18.76
CA PRO A 173 -14.80 21.82 -19.00
C PRO A 173 -15.20 20.93 -20.18
N ARG A 174 -14.28 20.73 -21.15
CA ARG A 174 -14.53 19.87 -22.32
C ARG A 174 -14.59 18.39 -21.94
N LYS A 175 -13.74 17.93 -21.02
CA LYS A 175 -13.76 16.53 -20.53
C LYS A 175 -15.10 16.24 -19.84
N PHE A 176 -15.50 17.11 -18.92
CA PHE A 176 -16.77 16.99 -18.19
C PHE A 176 -18.00 17.06 -19.10
N LEU A 177 -18.05 17.99 -20.05
CA LEU A 177 -19.15 18.12 -21.00
C LEU A 177 -19.27 16.89 -21.92
N SER A 178 -18.13 16.34 -22.36
CA SER A 178 -18.12 15.12 -23.16
C SER A 178 -18.60 13.90 -22.38
N ALA A 179 -18.28 13.81 -21.08
CA ALA A 179 -18.77 12.76 -20.19
C ALA A 179 -20.28 12.91 -19.95
N ALA A 180 -20.76 14.13 -19.65
CA ALA A 180 -22.18 14.41 -19.42
C ALA A 180 -23.05 14.15 -20.66
N SER A 181 -22.55 14.49 -21.85
CA SER A 181 -23.23 14.21 -23.11
C SER A 181 -23.32 12.71 -23.42
N LYS A 182 -22.33 11.91 -22.98
CA LYS A 182 -22.32 10.45 -23.17
C LYS A 182 -23.19 9.71 -22.16
N SER A 183 -23.23 10.18 -20.91
CA SER A 183 -23.98 9.54 -19.83
C SER A 183 -25.48 9.89 -19.84
N GLY A 184 -25.93 10.77 -20.74
CA GLY A 184 -27.34 11.19 -20.83
C GLY A 184 -27.85 11.99 -19.64
N ASN A 185 -26.97 12.50 -18.78
CA ASN A 185 -27.34 13.26 -17.57
C ASN A 185 -27.85 14.66 -17.95
N HIS A 186 -29.16 14.76 -18.22
CA HIS A 186 -29.85 16.00 -18.60
C HIS A 186 -29.89 17.07 -17.49
N THR A 187 -29.59 16.70 -16.23
CA THR A 187 -29.57 17.61 -15.08
C THR A 187 -28.37 18.56 -15.03
N LEU A 188 -27.33 18.34 -15.85
CA LEU A 188 -26.15 19.21 -15.96
C LEU A 188 -26.16 20.10 -17.22
N LEU A 189 -27.18 20.00 -18.07
CA LEU A 189 -27.27 20.70 -19.36
C LEU A 189 -28.24 21.89 -19.35
N HIS A 190 -28.74 22.30 -18.18
CA HIS A 190 -29.78 23.31 -18.07
C HIS A 190 -29.41 24.50 -17.19
#